data_AF-A0A2D5E3T9-F1
#
_entry.id   AF-A0A2D5E3T9-F1
#
_cell.length_a   1.000
_cell.length_b   1.000
_cell.length_c   1.000
_cell.angle_alpha   90.00
_cell.angle_beta   90.00
_cell.angle_gamma   90.00
#
_symmetry.space_group_name_H-M   'P 1'
#
loop_
_entity.id
_entity.type
_entity.pdbx_description
1 polymer ?
#
loop_
_entity_poly.entity_id
_entity_poly.type
_entity_poly.pdbx_seq_one_letter_code
_entity_poly.pdbx_strand_id
1 'polypeptide(L)'
;MDTTDSLILAFGGITAFSGAIWIAANAFKESLAWGIFSVLFPMVLVVYALMRLGTCKVPLILFVLGIAVYFGGVVGLVEDAANESPTTIPKTTTEP
;
A
#
# COMPACT_ATOMS: atom_id res chain seq x y z
N MET A 1 10.73 -8.96 -11.77
CA MET A 1 10.08 -8.83 -10.45
C MET A 1 10.60 -9.96 -9.60
N ASP A 2 11.53 -9.63 -8.72
CA ASP A 2 12.12 -10.64 -7.86
C ASP A 2 11.08 -11.13 -6.85
N THR A 3 11.27 -12.35 -6.37
CA THR A 3 10.41 -12.95 -5.35
C THR A 3 10.37 -12.08 -4.09
N THR A 4 11.45 -11.37 -3.79
CA THR A 4 11.58 -10.46 -2.65
C THR A 4 10.62 -9.26 -2.76
N ASP A 5 10.56 -8.57 -3.91
CA ASP A 5 9.68 -7.40 -4.09
C ASP A 5 8.21 -7.82 -4.04
N SER A 6 7.92 -8.99 -4.61
CA SER A 6 6.60 -9.62 -4.55
C SER A 6 6.17 -9.88 -3.10
N LEU A 7 7.08 -10.37 -2.26
CA LEU A 7 6.81 -10.63 -0.84
C LEU A 7 6.63 -9.34 -0.04
N ILE A 8 7.43 -8.31 -0.30
CA ILE A 8 7.30 -7.01 0.38
C ILE A 8 5.97 -6.35 0.04
N LEU A 9 5.60 -6.32 -1.25
CA LEU A 9 4.31 -5.81 -1.71
C LEU A 9 3.14 -6.60 -1.12
N ALA A 10 3.21 -7.93 -1.14
CA ALA A 10 2.16 -8.78 -0.57
C ALA A 10 2.03 -8.57 0.95
N PHE A 11 3.14 -8.56 1.68
CA PHE A 11 3.13 -8.39 3.13
C PHE A 11 2.63 -6.99 3.54
N GLY A 12 3.13 -5.94 2.89
CA GLY A 12 2.66 -4.57 3.09
C GLY A 12 1.17 -4.43 2.78
N GLY A 13 0.73 -4.99 1.65
CA GLY A 13 -0.67 -4.98 1.23
C GLY A 13 -1.59 -5.70 2.21
N ILE A 14 -1.25 -6.92 2.63
CA ILE A 14 -2.05 -7.70 3.60
C ILE A 14 -2.12 -6.99 4.95
N THR A 15 -1.01 -6.44 5.42
CA THR A 15 -0.94 -5.70 6.70
C THR A 15 -1.82 -4.45 6.65
N ALA A 16 -1.73 -3.67 5.57
CA ALA A 16 -2.55 -2.49 5.35
C ALA A 16 -4.03 -2.88 5.28
N PHE A 17 -4.38 -3.91 4.52
CA PHE A 17 -5.76 -4.35 4.35
C PHE A 17 -6.37 -4.84 5.67
N SER A 18 -5.59 -5.55 6.48
CA SER A 18 -6.01 -6.01 7.80
C SER A 18 -6.29 -4.84 8.74
N GLY A 19 -5.44 -3.81 8.75
CA GLY A 19 -5.67 -2.56 9.47
C GLY A 19 -6.93 -1.83 8.99
N ALA A 20 -7.13 -1.74 7.68
CA ALA A 20 -8.30 -1.10 7.07
C ALA A 20 -9.61 -1.81 7.44
N ILE A 21 -9.67 -3.15 7.33
CA ILE A 21 -10.84 -3.94 7.73
C ILE A 21 -11.17 -3.70 9.21
N TRP A 22 -10.15 -3.66 10.07
CA TRP A 22 -10.38 -3.47 11.49
C TRP A 22 -10.93 -2.06 11.80
N ILE A 23 -10.43 -1.01 11.13
CA ILE A 23 -11.00 0.34 11.22
C ILE A 23 -12.45 0.33 10.71
N ALA A 24 -12.72 -0.28 9.56
CA ALA A 24 -14.05 -0.35 8.99
C ALA A 24 -15.02 -1.10 9.92
N ALA A 25 -14.60 -2.22 10.51
CA ALA A 25 -15.40 -2.96 11.49
C ALA A 25 -15.74 -2.09 12.71
N ASN A 26 -14.78 -1.31 13.22
CA ASN A 26 -15.04 -0.35 14.28
C ASN A 26 -16.01 0.76 13.83
N ALA A 27 -15.93 1.22 12.58
CA ALA A 27 -16.87 2.19 12.01
C ALA A 27 -18.29 1.65 11.93
N PHE A 28 -18.47 0.42 11.46
CA PHE A 28 -19.78 -0.25 11.43
C PHE A 28 -20.38 -0.47 12.82
N LYS A 29 -19.54 -0.73 13.83
CA LYS A 29 -20.00 -0.89 15.22
C LYS A 29 -20.55 0.40 15.83
N GLU A 30 -20.09 1.57 15.35
CA GLU A 30 -20.56 2.86 15.86
C GLU A 30 -21.74 3.41 15.04
N SER A 31 -21.67 3.35 13.70
CA SER A 31 -22.84 3.63 12.86
C SER A 31 -22.73 3.00 11.48
N LEU A 32 -23.86 2.62 10.91
CA LEU A 32 -23.94 2.11 9.54
C LEU A 32 -23.45 3.15 8.51
N ALA A 33 -23.72 4.44 8.76
CA ALA A 33 -23.30 5.53 7.89
C ALA A 33 -21.75 5.63 7.84
N TRP A 34 -21.08 5.72 8.99
CA TRP A 34 -19.61 5.74 9.06
C TRP A 34 -18.99 4.50 8.40
N GLY A 35 -19.58 3.31 8.61
CA GLY A 35 -19.14 2.09 7.95
C GLY A 35 -19.19 2.19 6.43
N ILE A 36 -20.37 2.50 5.87
CA ILE A 36 -20.57 2.61 4.41
C ILE A 36 -19.67 3.69 3.80
N PHE A 37 -19.62 4.89 4.39
CA PHE A 37 -18.78 5.97 3.88
C PHE A 37 -17.29 5.64 3.96
N SER A 38 -16.84 4.89 4.98
CA SER A 38 -15.44 4.46 5.10
C SER A 38 -15.03 3.45 4.01
N VAL A 39 -15.95 2.58 3.60
CA VAL A 39 -15.70 1.60 2.52
C VAL A 39 -15.75 2.28 1.15
N LEU A 40 -16.71 3.19 0.96
CA LEU A 40 -16.88 3.89 -0.32
C LEU A 40 -15.78 4.92 -0.56
N PHE A 41 -15.33 5.59 0.51
CA PHE A 41 -14.30 6.61 0.46
C PHE A 41 -13.17 6.25 1.45
N PRO A 42 -12.02 5.73 0.98
CA PRO A 42 -10.92 5.36 1.87
C PRO A 42 -10.37 6.55 2.66
N MET A 43 -10.55 7.78 2.17
CA MET A 43 -10.26 8.99 2.95
C MET A 43 -11.10 9.11 4.22
N VAL A 44 -12.38 8.74 4.16
CA VAL A 44 -13.27 8.77 5.33
C VAL A 44 -12.85 7.73 6.36
N LEU A 45 -12.30 6.60 5.93
CA LEU A 45 -11.75 5.58 6.82
C LEU A 45 -10.60 6.13 7.68
N VAL A 46 -9.68 6.87 7.06
CA VAL A 46 -8.56 7.51 7.78
C VAL A 46 -9.08 8.61 8.72
N VAL A 47 -10.00 9.46 8.25
CA VAL A 47 -10.63 10.50 9.09
C VAL A 47 -11.33 9.88 10.30
N TYR A 48 -12.09 8.81 10.11
CA TYR A 48 -12.75 8.08 11.19
C TYR A 48 -11.75 7.59 12.24
N ALA A 49 -10.66 6.96 11.79
CA ALA A 49 -9.63 6.43 12.68
C ALA A 49 -8.87 7.54 13.43
N LEU A 50 -8.65 8.70 12.80
CA LEU A 50 -8.05 9.87 13.43
C LEU A 50 -8.99 10.52 14.46
N MET A 51 -10.29 10.60 14.18
CA MET A 51 -11.28 11.12 15.14
C MET A 51 -11.44 10.20 16.35
N ARG A 52 -11.26 8.89 16.18
CA ARG A 52 -11.45 7.86 17.22
C ARG A 52 -10.16 7.10 17.52
N LEU A 53 -9.07 7.85 17.74
CA LEU A 53 -7.76 7.26 18.06
C LEU A 53 -7.81 6.37 19.31
N GLY A 54 -8.66 6.65 20.30
CA GLY A 54 -8.78 5.79 21.49
C GLY A 54 -9.05 4.32 21.15
N THR A 55 -9.95 4.06 20.21
CA THR A 55 -10.36 2.72 19.79
C THR A 55 -9.62 2.25 18.53
N CYS A 56 -9.16 3.18 17.69
CA CYS A 56 -8.57 2.89 16.39
C CYS A 56 -7.04 3.03 16.33
N LYS A 57 -6.35 3.35 17.44
CA LYS A 57 -4.88 3.54 17.43
C LYS A 57 -4.12 2.33 16.89
N VAL A 58 -4.41 1.14 17.42
CA VAL A 58 -3.75 -0.12 16.99
C VAL A 58 -4.00 -0.40 15.50
N PRO A 59 -5.25 -0.46 15.02
CA PRO A 59 -5.49 -0.75 13.61
C PRO A 59 -5.02 0.37 12.67
N LEU A 60 -5.00 1.64 13.11
CA LEU A 60 -4.41 2.75 12.36
C LEU A 60 -2.90 2.61 12.22
N ILE A 61 -2.19 2.19 13.27
CA ILE A 61 -0.75 1.92 13.18
C ILE A 61 -0.48 0.78 12.20
N LEU A 62 -1.24 -0.31 12.28
CA LEU A 62 -1.14 -1.43 11.31
C LEU A 62 -1.38 -0.97 9.88
N PHE A 63 -2.41 -0.15 9.67
CA PHE A 63 -2.73 0.42 8.35
C PHE A 63 -1.57 1.25 7.80
N VAL A 64 -1.06 2.20 8.59
CA VAL A 64 0.04 3.10 8.19
C VAL A 64 1.33 2.32 7.95
N LEU A 65 1.67 1.37 8.83
CA LEU A 65 2.87 0.55 8.69
C LEU A 65 2.79 -0.33 7.43
N GLY A 66 1.65 -0.96 7.18
CA GLY A 66 1.41 -1.74 5.97
C GLY A 66 1.55 -0.90 4.70
N ILE A 67 0.98 0.31 4.69
CA ILE A 67 1.14 1.26 3.58
C ILE A 67 2.61 1.61 3.38
N ALA A 68 3.35 1.95 4.45
CA ALA A 68 4.77 2.30 4.34
C ALA A 68 5.59 1.17 3.72
N VAL A 69 5.36 -0.07 4.15
CA VAL A 69 6.02 -1.26 3.59
C VAL A 69 5.63 -1.49 2.13
N TYR A 70 4.34 -1.35 1.80
CA TYR A 70 3.85 -1.49 0.43
C TYR A 70 4.51 -0.48 -0.51
N PHE A 71 4.54 0.80 -0.12
CA PHE A 71 5.19 1.84 -0.92
C PHE A 71 6.69 1.62 -1.04
N GLY A 72 7.37 1.12 0.01
CA GLY A 72 8.77 0.72 -0.08
C GLY A 72 9.01 -0.34 -1.17
N GLY A 73 8.12 -1.34 -1.28
CA GLY A 73 8.18 -2.34 -2.35
C GLY A 73 7.90 -1.75 -3.74
N VAL A 74 6.97 -0.80 -3.85
CA VAL A 74 6.68 -0.12 -5.13
C VAL A 74 7.88 0.70 -5.60
N VAL A 75 8.53 1.43 -4.69
CA VAL A 75 9.72 2.23 -5.02
C VAL A 75 10.85 1.34 -5.55
N GLY A 76 11.14 0.22 -4.88
CA GLY A 76 12.14 -0.74 -5.36
C GLY A 76 11.82 -1.29 -6.76
N LEU A 77 10.55 -1.65 -7.00
CA LEU A 77 10.11 -2.12 -8.32
C LEU A 77 10.28 -1.05 -9.41
N VAL A 78 10.03 0.22 -9.09
CA VAL A 78 10.22 1.34 -10.01
C VAL A 78 11.71 1.60 -10.27
N GLU A 79 12.58 1.48 -9.27
CA GLU A 79 14.04 1.59 -9.44
C GLU A 79 14.60 0.49 -10.34
N ASP A 80 14.18 -0.76 -10.16
CA ASP A 80 14.60 -1.86 -11.02
C ASP A 80 14.14 -1.65 -12.47
N ALA A 81 12.88 -1.26 -12.67
CA ALA A 81 12.36 -0.94 -14.00
C ALA A 81 13.07 0.25 -14.66
N ALA A 82 13.51 1.24 -13.88
CA ALA A 82 14.28 2.39 -14.40
C ALA A 82 15.71 2.00 -14.79
N ASN A 83 16.31 1.03 -14.10
CA ASN A 83 17.64 0.50 -14.40
C ASN A 83 17.65 -0.46 -15.60
N GLU A 84 16.50 -1.02 -16.00
CA GLU A 84 16.35 -1.88 -17.19
C GLU A 84 16.23 -1.11 -18.53
N SER A 85 16.55 0.19 -18.60
CA SER A 85 16.46 0.95 -19.86
C SER A 85 17.43 0.41 -20.95
N PRO A 86 17.00 0.31 -22.23
CA PRO A 86 17.70 -0.43 -23.28
C PRO A 86 18.88 0.34 -23.85
N THR A 87 20.09 0.11 -23.32
CA THR A 87 21.34 0.68 -23.88
C THR A 87 21.97 -0.13 -25.02
N THR A 88 21.29 -1.11 -25.61
CA THR A 88 21.78 -1.73 -26.86
C THR A 88 21.33 -0.90 -28.06
N ILE A 89 21.93 0.28 -28.24
CA ILE A 89 22.13 0.77 -29.61
C ILE A 89 22.87 -0.37 -30.33
N PRO A 90 22.33 -0.96 -31.40
CA PRO A 90 23.08 -1.95 -32.15
C PRO A 90 24.32 -1.23 -32.67
N LYS A 91 25.50 -1.56 -32.13
CA LYS A 91 26.74 -1.28 -32.83
C LYS A 91 26.67 -2.10 -34.12
N THR A 92 26.17 -1.49 -35.19
CA THR A 92 26.46 -1.91 -36.55
C THR A 92 27.96 -1.71 -36.73
N THR A 93 28.73 -2.71 -36.31
CA THR A 93 30.13 -2.88 -36.69
C THR A 93 30.12 -3.10 -38.20
N THR A 94 30.26 -2.00 -38.94
CA THR A 94 30.64 -2.03 -40.34
C THR A 94 32.16 -2.17 -40.32
N GLU A 95 32.66 -3.39 -40.41
CA GLU A 95 34.08 -3.61 -40.74
C GLU A 95 34.29 -3.42 -42.26
N PRO A 96 35.44 -2.85 -42.66
CA PRO A 96 35.72 -2.40 -44.03
C PRO A 96 35.99 -3.51 -45.04
#